data_AF-A0A810MVD1-F1
#
_entry.id   AF-A0A810MVD1-F1
#
_cell.length_a   1.000
_cell.length_b   1.000
_cell.length_c   1.000
_cell.angle_alpha   90.00
_cell.angle_beta   90.00
_cell.angle_gamma   90.00
#
_symmetry.space_group_name_H-M   'P 1'
#
loop_
_entity.id
_entity.type
_entity.pdbx_description
1 polymer ?
#
loop_
_entity_poly.entity_id
_entity_poly.type
_entity_poly.pdbx_seq_one_letter_code
_entity_poly.pdbx_strand_id
1 'polypeptide(L)'
;MNRDEEIAFSKLLAILEPVESWLARISPTNPDMKIDADSPLAADDKLTHPYPTSYAAIALFGHAIDHIHMLRVALHAGTLNIYAPYTLVRGALENAASIAWLLAPDDQSTRLIRRFRLAVVDINMSERVKELMGYVGPRSKNERLDEIRDLALKAGLSPADAARRLTFSDIVSDADQESPLPDKKVKLVWNICSGMAHGDPWATLGGNRLVELPGAPPGTKHMQNSSDVENLLFVTFTARRMIEHAFQLYDQRGAASS
;
A
#
# COMPACT_ATOMS: atom_id res chain seq x y z
N MET A 1 -17.60 17.64 -19.07
CA MET A 1 -17.19 16.28 -19.46
C MET A 1 -17.97 15.87 -20.69
N ASN A 2 -17.40 15.05 -21.55
CA ASN A 2 -18.17 14.37 -22.59
C ASN A 2 -18.90 13.14 -22.01
N ARG A 3 -19.76 12.50 -22.80
CA ARG A 3 -20.56 11.34 -22.35
C ARG A 3 -19.69 10.17 -21.84
N ASP A 4 -18.57 9.91 -22.50
CA ASP A 4 -17.69 8.79 -22.14
C ASP A 4 -16.98 9.06 -20.81
N GLU A 5 -16.58 10.32 -20.57
CA GLU A 5 -16.03 10.75 -19.29
C GLU A 5 -17.07 10.69 -18.17
N GLU A 6 -18.34 11.02 -18.43
CA GLU A 6 -19.43 10.89 -17.44
C GLU A 6 -19.65 9.43 -17.05
N ILE A 7 -19.56 8.52 -18.02
CA ILE A 7 -19.62 7.08 -17.79
C ILE A 7 -18.40 6.62 -16.97
N ALA A 8 -17.19 7.05 -17.33
CA ALA A 8 -15.97 6.70 -16.62
C ALA A 8 -15.97 7.22 -15.17
N PHE A 9 -16.46 8.45 -14.96
CA PHE A 9 -16.58 9.05 -13.63
C PHE A 9 -17.61 8.31 -12.77
N SER A 10 -18.76 7.95 -13.35
CA SER A 10 -19.78 7.16 -12.66
C SER A 10 -19.24 5.77 -12.28
N LYS A 11 -18.46 5.14 -13.16
CA LYS A 11 -17.75 3.88 -12.84
C LYS A 11 -16.72 4.08 -11.73
N LEU A 12 -15.98 5.20 -11.74
CA LEU A 12 -15.01 5.54 -10.71
C LEU A 12 -15.66 5.66 -9.34
N LEU A 13 -16.82 6.30 -9.24
CA LEU A 13 -17.60 6.31 -7.99
C LEU A 13 -18.09 4.92 -7.61
N ALA A 14 -18.64 4.15 -8.57
CA ALA A 14 -19.14 2.81 -8.31
C ALA A 14 -18.06 1.85 -7.80
N ILE A 15 -16.80 1.98 -8.27
CA ILE A 15 -15.72 1.14 -7.75
C ILE A 15 -15.34 1.50 -6.31
N LEU A 16 -15.66 2.70 -5.83
CA LEU A 16 -15.36 3.17 -4.47
C LEU A 16 -16.52 2.91 -3.48
N GLU A 17 -17.65 2.37 -3.92
CA GLU A 17 -18.78 2.06 -3.02
C GLU A 17 -18.43 1.21 -1.79
N PRO A 18 -17.56 0.18 -1.87
CA PRO A 18 -17.25 -0.64 -0.70
C PRO A 18 -16.49 0.09 0.43
N VAL A 19 -15.93 1.28 0.18
CA VAL A 19 -14.98 1.93 1.10
C VAL A 19 -15.60 2.21 2.47
N GLU A 20 -16.87 2.61 2.54
CA GLU A 20 -17.56 2.84 3.82
C GLU A 20 -17.69 1.54 4.63
N SER A 21 -17.95 0.41 3.96
CA SER A 21 -17.99 -0.90 4.61
C SER A 21 -16.62 -1.33 5.11
N TRP A 22 -15.56 -0.98 4.40
CA TRP A 22 -14.18 -1.25 4.83
C TRP A 22 -13.81 -0.42 6.05
N LEU A 23 -14.16 0.88 6.08
CA LEU A 23 -13.98 1.74 7.26
C LEU A 23 -14.69 1.16 8.49
N ALA A 24 -15.95 0.74 8.33
CA ALA A 24 -16.71 0.11 9.40
C ALA A 24 -16.05 -1.20 9.86
N ARG A 25 -15.50 -1.98 8.93
CA ARG A 25 -14.80 -3.24 9.21
C ARG A 25 -13.53 -3.03 10.02
N ILE A 26 -12.69 -2.07 9.64
CA ILE A 26 -11.40 -1.81 10.30
C ILE A 26 -11.51 -0.96 11.56
N SER A 27 -12.72 -0.57 11.95
CA SER A 27 -12.95 0.16 13.19
C SER A 27 -12.43 -0.66 14.39
N PRO A 28 -11.71 -0.04 15.35
CA PRO A 28 -11.24 -0.72 16.57
C PRO A 28 -12.37 -1.36 17.40
N THR A 29 -13.61 -0.90 17.23
CA THR A 29 -14.77 -1.44 17.93
C THR A 29 -15.40 -2.64 17.22
N ASN A 30 -14.97 -2.95 15.99
CA ASN A 30 -15.53 -4.04 15.20
C ASN A 30 -14.84 -5.38 15.56
N PRO A 31 -15.59 -6.40 16.01
CA PRO A 31 -15.02 -7.72 16.30
C PRO A 31 -14.53 -8.48 15.06
N ASP A 32 -14.94 -8.10 13.84
CA ASP A 32 -14.62 -8.81 12.59
C ASP A 32 -13.11 -8.80 12.24
N MET A 33 -12.35 -7.89 12.85
CA MET A 33 -10.88 -7.86 12.72
C MET A 33 -10.18 -8.66 13.82
N LYS A 34 -10.92 -9.37 14.69
CA LYS A 34 -10.32 -10.30 15.65
C LYS A 34 -9.91 -11.58 14.93
N ILE A 35 -8.68 -11.99 15.17
CA ILE A 35 -8.16 -13.29 14.72
C ILE A 35 -8.48 -14.37 15.74
N ASP A 36 -8.67 -15.59 15.26
CA ASP A 36 -8.81 -16.77 16.12
C ASP A 36 -7.49 -17.07 16.84
N ALA A 37 -7.55 -17.49 18.10
CA ALA A 37 -6.38 -17.77 18.94
C ALA A 37 -5.52 -18.94 18.41
N ASP A 38 -6.15 -19.84 17.64
CA ASP A 38 -5.54 -21.02 17.01
C ASP A 38 -5.27 -20.79 15.51
N SER A 39 -5.38 -19.55 15.04
CA SER A 39 -5.07 -19.17 13.65
C SER A 39 -3.57 -19.13 13.37
N PRO A 40 -3.14 -19.33 12.10
CA PRO A 40 -1.77 -19.11 11.68
C PRO A 40 -1.25 -17.71 12.05
N LEU A 41 -2.09 -16.68 11.92
CA LEU A 41 -1.71 -15.30 12.21
C LEU A 41 -1.51 -15.06 13.71
N ALA A 42 -2.28 -15.73 14.59
CA ALA A 42 -2.06 -15.67 16.04
C ALA A 42 -0.77 -16.40 16.45
N ALA A 43 -0.39 -17.48 15.76
CA ALA A 43 0.91 -18.10 15.95
C ALA A 43 2.06 -17.17 15.52
N ASP A 44 1.90 -16.48 14.39
CA ASP A 44 2.87 -15.51 13.91
C ASP A 44 3.05 -14.35 14.90
N ASP A 45 1.97 -13.84 15.50
CA ASP A 45 2.02 -12.78 16.52
C ASP A 45 2.84 -13.17 17.75
N LYS A 46 2.68 -14.42 18.23
CA LYS A 46 3.45 -14.94 19.37
C LYS A 46 4.94 -14.98 19.07
N LEU A 47 5.32 -15.42 17.87
CA LEU A 47 6.72 -15.56 17.45
C LEU A 47 7.38 -14.23 17.08
N THR A 48 6.59 -13.23 16.70
CA THR A 48 7.09 -11.90 16.31
C THR A 48 7.06 -10.88 17.43
N HIS A 49 6.49 -11.17 18.61
CA HIS A 49 6.44 -10.25 19.74
C HIS A 49 7.83 -9.63 20.05
N PRO A 50 7.94 -8.29 20.23
CA PRO A 50 6.87 -7.29 20.38
C PRO A 50 6.37 -6.68 19.06
N TYR A 51 6.60 -7.32 17.92
CA TYR A 51 6.25 -6.86 16.58
C TYR A 51 5.11 -7.68 15.96
N PRO A 52 3.89 -7.73 16.54
CA PRO A 52 2.81 -8.58 16.04
C PRO A 52 2.52 -8.33 14.54
N THR A 53 2.34 -9.42 13.81
CA THR A 53 2.07 -9.45 12.37
C THR A 53 0.66 -8.96 12.07
N SER A 54 -0.34 -9.37 12.87
CA SER A 54 -1.73 -8.96 12.69
C SER A 54 -1.90 -7.44 12.87
N TYR A 55 -1.24 -6.86 13.87
CA TYR A 55 -1.28 -5.42 14.14
C TYR A 55 -0.61 -4.61 13.02
N ALA A 56 0.48 -5.13 12.45
CA ALA A 56 1.10 -4.50 11.28
C ALA A 56 0.13 -4.48 10.09
N ALA A 57 -0.58 -5.57 9.83
CA ALA A 57 -1.60 -5.62 8.78
C ALA A 57 -2.76 -4.65 9.05
N ILE A 58 -3.29 -4.60 10.28
CA ILE A 58 -4.38 -3.67 10.67
C ILE A 58 -3.95 -2.21 10.48
N ALA A 59 -2.74 -1.84 10.90
CA ALA A 59 -2.22 -0.49 10.71
C ALA A 59 -2.14 -0.12 9.23
N LEU A 60 -1.64 -1.03 8.39
CA LEU A 60 -1.58 -0.84 6.93
C LEU A 60 -2.98 -0.74 6.31
N PHE A 61 -3.98 -1.49 6.80
CA PHE A 61 -5.36 -1.34 6.35
C PHE A 61 -5.88 0.06 6.64
N GLY A 62 -5.61 0.60 7.83
CA GLY A 62 -5.95 1.97 8.21
C GLY A 62 -5.44 2.98 7.18
N HIS A 63 -4.15 2.91 6.83
CA HIS A 63 -3.57 3.77 5.81
C HIS A 63 -4.16 3.54 4.41
N ALA A 64 -4.36 2.29 4.01
CA ALA A 64 -4.89 1.97 2.68
C ALA A 64 -6.32 2.52 2.49
N ILE A 65 -7.15 2.34 3.51
CA ILE A 65 -8.57 2.70 3.49
C ILE A 65 -8.77 4.20 3.68
N ASP A 66 -7.95 4.86 4.52
CA ASP A 66 -7.99 6.32 4.68
C ASP A 66 -7.70 7.04 3.35
N HIS A 67 -6.65 6.62 2.65
CA HIS A 67 -6.30 7.20 1.35
C HIS A 67 -7.39 7.01 0.29
N ILE A 68 -7.95 5.79 0.17
CA ILE A 68 -8.99 5.53 -0.84
C ILE A 68 -10.33 6.18 -0.46
N HIS A 69 -10.59 6.37 0.83
CA HIS A 69 -11.74 7.12 1.34
C HIS A 69 -11.63 8.60 1.02
N MET A 70 -10.46 9.21 1.23
CA MET A 70 -10.27 10.61 0.85
C MET A 70 -10.47 10.82 -0.65
N LEU A 71 -10.06 9.87 -1.50
CA LEU A 71 -10.35 9.93 -2.93
C LEU A 71 -11.86 9.93 -3.18
N ARG A 72 -12.58 9.00 -2.54
CA ARG A 72 -14.06 8.92 -2.62
C ARG A 72 -14.72 10.22 -2.18
N VAL A 73 -14.32 10.80 -1.06
CA VAL A 73 -14.86 12.06 -0.53
C VAL A 73 -14.64 13.20 -1.52
N ALA A 74 -13.42 13.35 -2.07
CA ALA A 74 -13.12 14.38 -3.05
C ALA A 74 -13.98 14.26 -4.31
N LEU A 75 -14.16 13.04 -4.83
CA LEU A 75 -14.98 12.78 -6.03
C LEU A 75 -16.47 13.06 -5.78
N HIS A 76 -17.02 12.69 -4.62
CA HIS A 76 -18.40 13.03 -4.27
C HIS A 76 -18.61 14.54 -4.11
N ALA A 77 -17.59 15.27 -3.66
CA ALA A 77 -17.59 16.73 -3.64
C ALA A 77 -17.41 17.36 -5.03
N GLY A 78 -17.36 16.56 -6.10
CA GLY A 78 -17.16 17.05 -7.47
C GLY A 78 -15.74 17.55 -7.75
N THR A 79 -14.77 17.18 -6.90
CA THR A 79 -13.37 17.61 -7.02
C THR A 79 -12.53 16.54 -7.71
N LEU A 80 -11.94 16.90 -8.85
CA LEU A 80 -11.02 16.05 -9.59
C LEU A 80 -9.75 16.82 -9.95
N ASN A 81 -8.79 16.84 -9.02
CA ASN A 81 -7.47 17.41 -9.29
C ASN A 81 -6.65 16.53 -10.24
N ILE A 82 -5.68 17.13 -10.92
CA ILE A 82 -4.88 16.45 -11.96
C ILE A 82 -3.96 15.40 -11.34
N TYR A 83 -3.29 15.71 -10.22
CA TYR A 83 -2.23 14.86 -9.66
C TYR A 83 -2.58 14.24 -8.30
N ALA A 84 -3.32 14.97 -7.45
CA ALA A 84 -3.61 14.53 -6.09
C ALA A 84 -4.30 13.15 -6.00
N PRO A 85 -5.28 12.79 -6.88
CA PRO A 85 -5.88 11.47 -6.87
C PRO A 85 -4.86 10.33 -7.00
N TYR A 86 -3.83 10.50 -7.84
CA TYR A 86 -2.78 9.50 -8.00
C TYR A 86 -1.94 9.31 -6.74
N THR A 87 -1.74 10.37 -5.94
CA THR A 87 -1.04 10.24 -4.66
C THR A 87 -1.89 9.46 -3.64
N LEU A 88 -3.20 9.68 -3.63
CA LEU A 88 -4.13 8.91 -2.80
C LEU A 88 -4.16 7.43 -3.22
N VAL A 89 -4.27 7.16 -4.53
CA VAL A 89 -4.23 5.79 -5.06
C VAL A 89 -2.88 5.12 -4.78
N ARG A 90 -1.76 5.85 -4.86
CA ARG A 90 -0.42 5.34 -4.49
C ARG A 90 -0.42 4.86 -3.05
N GLY A 91 -0.89 5.70 -2.12
CA GLY A 91 -0.95 5.37 -0.69
C GLY A 91 -1.84 4.15 -0.45
N ALA A 92 -3.02 4.11 -1.07
CA ALA A 92 -3.92 2.96 -0.98
C ALA A 92 -3.26 1.66 -1.47
N LEU A 93 -2.68 1.69 -2.68
CA LEU A 93 -2.09 0.54 -3.34
C LEU A 93 -0.83 0.02 -2.62
N GLU A 94 0.08 0.90 -2.21
CA GLU A 94 1.34 0.53 -1.54
C GLU A 94 1.06 -0.18 -0.21
N ASN A 95 0.12 0.32 0.57
CA ASN A 95 -0.27 -0.29 1.85
C ASN A 95 -1.00 -1.62 1.62
N ALA A 96 -1.95 -1.69 0.67
CA ALA A 96 -2.63 -2.95 0.34
C ALA A 96 -1.66 -4.01 -0.18
N ALA A 97 -0.72 -3.63 -1.06
CA ALA A 97 0.34 -4.50 -1.54
C ALA A 97 1.27 -4.97 -0.41
N SER A 98 1.55 -4.11 0.58
CA SER A 98 2.34 -4.47 1.75
C SER A 98 1.66 -5.53 2.62
N ILE A 99 0.33 -5.45 2.78
CA ILE A 99 -0.46 -6.49 3.48
C ILE A 99 -0.43 -7.79 2.69
N ALA A 100 -0.70 -7.72 1.38
CA ALA A 100 -0.67 -8.89 0.52
C ALA A 100 0.71 -9.58 0.54
N TRP A 101 1.79 -8.80 0.41
CA TRP A 101 3.15 -9.30 0.56
C TRP A 101 3.37 -9.93 1.94
N LEU A 102 2.91 -9.29 3.01
CA LEU A 102 3.10 -9.84 4.35
C LEU A 102 2.40 -11.20 4.55
N LEU A 103 1.18 -11.36 4.04
CA LEU A 103 0.28 -12.46 4.40
C LEU A 103 0.10 -13.55 3.33
N ALA A 104 0.46 -13.27 2.07
CA ALA A 104 0.33 -14.22 0.96
C ALA A 104 1.03 -15.56 1.20
N PRO A 105 2.28 -15.62 1.71
CA PRO A 105 2.98 -16.90 1.87
C PRO A 105 2.23 -17.88 2.77
N ASP A 106 2.06 -19.12 2.32
CA ASP A 106 1.57 -20.22 3.17
C ASP A 106 2.61 -20.63 4.23
N ASP A 107 3.90 -20.55 3.88
CA ASP A 107 5.01 -20.83 4.78
C ASP A 107 5.13 -19.75 5.88
N GLN A 108 5.02 -20.20 7.14
CA GLN A 108 5.16 -19.35 8.31
C GLN A 108 6.53 -18.67 8.37
N SER A 109 7.61 -19.38 8.06
CA SER A 109 8.97 -18.84 8.13
C SER A 109 9.13 -17.60 7.25
N THR A 110 8.55 -17.65 6.04
CA THR A 110 8.51 -16.53 5.10
C THR A 110 7.72 -15.36 5.66
N ARG A 111 6.54 -15.58 6.25
CA ARG A 111 5.75 -14.49 6.87
C ARG A 111 6.48 -13.82 8.04
N LEU A 112 7.13 -14.61 8.90
CA LEU A 112 7.94 -14.10 10.01
C LEU A 112 9.11 -13.24 9.52
N ILE A 113 9.87 -13.72 8.51
CA ILE A 113 10.95 -12.94 7.89
C ILE A 113 10.41 -11.64 7.30
N ARG A 114 9.29 -11.70 6.56
CA ARG A 114 8.65 -10.50 5.98
C ARG A 114 8.25 -9.50 7.07
N ARG A 115 7.71 -9.97 8.19
CA ARG A 115 7.36 -9.11 9.34
C ARG A 115 8.57 -8.43 9.96
N PHE A 116 9.65 -9.17 10.19
CA PHE A 116 10.89 -8.61 10.75
C PHE A 116 11.51 -7.58 9.80
N ARG A 117 11.51 -7.84 8.48
CA ARG A 117 12.01 -6.88 7.50
C ARG A 117 11.18 -5.58 7.49
N LEU A 118 9.86 -5.63 7.70
CA LEU A 118 9.06 -4.41 7.91
C LEU A 118 9.45 -3.64 9.17
N ALA A 119 9.72 -4.34 10.28
CA ALA A 119 10.22 -3.69 11.49
C ALA A 119 11.58 -3.01 11.23
N VAL A 120 12.46 -3.63 10.44
CA VAL A 120 13.73 -3.02 10.05
C VAL A 120 13.55 -1.78 9.17
N VAL A 121 12.55 -1.74 8.29
CA VAL A 121 12.21 -0.53 7.53
C VAL A 121 11.82 0.60 8.50
N ASP A 122 10.91 0.34 9.45
CA ASP A 122 10.50 1.33 10.46
C ASP A 122 11.67 1.80 11.33
N ILE A 123 12.51 0.87 11.82
CA ILE A 123 13.72 1.20 12.58
C ILE A 123 14.60 2.15 11.76
N ASN A 124 14.92 1.80 10.51
CA ASN A 124 15.80 2.65 9.69
C ASN A 124 15.22 4.05 9.43
N MET A 125 13.91 4.14 9.16
CA MET A 125 13.27 5.42 8.89
C MET A 125 13.15 6.29 10.15
N SER A 126 12.72 5.69 11.27
CA SER A 126 12.63 6.40 12.55
C SER A 126 14.00 6.90 13.01
N GLU A 127 15.06 6.12 12.90
CA GLU A 127 16.42 6.58 13.26
C GLU A 127 16.90 7.73 12.35
N ARG A 128 16.62 7.68 11.05
CA ARG A 128 16.93 8.81 10.15
C ARG A 128 16.20 10.09 10.54
N VAL A 129 14.93 9.99 10.94
CA VAL A 129 14.15 11.16 11.43
C VAL A 129 14.74 11.67 12.74
N LYS A 130 15.10 10.80 13.67
CA LYS A 130 15.74 11.18 14.94
C LYS A 130 17.06 11.93 14.71
N GLU A 131 17.89 11.45 13.79
CA GLU A 131 19.14 12.12 13.38
C GLU A 131 18.88 13.53 12.86
N LEU A 132 17.90 13.71 11.97
CA LEU A 132 17.53 15.03 11.44
C LEU A 132 17.01 15.99 12.51
N MET A 133 16.36 15.45 13.54
CA MET A 133 15.82 16.22 14.66
C MET A 133 16.84 16.45 15.79
N GLY A 134 18.03 15.87 15.70
CA GLY A 134 19.00 15.87 16.81
C GLY A 134 18.50 15.16 18.07
N TYR A 135 17.53 14.25 17.94
CA TYR A 135 16.93 13.51 19.05
C TYR A 135 17.65 12.18 19.27
N VAL A 136 18.02 11.87 20.51
CA VAL A 136 18.56 10.57 20.90
C VAL A 136 17.47 9.79 21.64
N GLY A 137 17.07 8.66 21.05
CA GLY A 137 16.06 7.79 21.66
C GLY A 137 16.60 6.93 22.81
N PRO A 138 15.71 6.34 23.62
CA PRO A 138 16.09 5.50 24.76
C PRO A 138 16.76 4.17 24.36
N ARG A 139 16.55 3.73 23.11
CA ARG A 139 17.23 2.58 22.50
C ARG A 139 17.91 3.06 21.22
N SER A 140 19.14 2.62 21.03
CA SER A 140 19.92 2.82 19.81
C SER A 140 19.38 1.98 18.65
N LYS A 141 19.75 2.39 17.43
CA LYS A 141 19.49 1.61 16.21
C LYS A 141 19.98 0.16 16.33
N ASN A 142 21.21 -0.03 16.80
CA ASN A 142 21.82 -1.36 16.87
C ASN A 142 21.09 -2.27 17.85
N GLU A 143 20.73 -1.78 19.04
CA GLU A 143 19.95 -2.55 20.02
C GLU A 143 18.59 -3.00 19.48
N ARG A 144 17.95 -2.18 18.63
CA ARG A 144 16.67 -2.55 17.98
C ARG A 144 16.88 -3.59 16.88
N LEU A 145 17.95 -3.48 16.10
CA LEU A 145 18.28 -4.45 15.05
C LEU A 145 18.75 -5.80 15.63
N ASP A 146 19.48 -5.77 16.74
CA ASP A 146 19.92 -6.99 17.43
C ASP A 146 18.74 -7.73 18.06
N GLU A 147 17.74 -7.03 18.60
CA GLU A 147 16.47 -7.64 19.04
C GLU A 147 15.77 -8.39 17.90
N ILE A 148 15.72 -7.83 16.69
CA ILE A 148 15.14 -8.51 15.53
C ILE A 148 15.93 -9.78 15.18
N ARG A 149 17.26 -9.72 15.22
CA ARG A 149 18.14 -10.87 14.95
C ARG A 149 17.94 -11.98 15.99
N ASP A 150 17.84 -11.62 17.26
CA ASP A 150 17.62 -12.56 18.35
C ASP A 150 16.24 -13.22 18.27
N LEU A 151 15.20 -12.46 17.93
CA LEU A 151 13.86 -13.00 17.71
C LEU A 151 13.83 -13.96 16.52
N ALA A 152 14.47 -13.60 15.41
CA ALA A 152 14.60 -14.48 14.25
C ALA A 152 15.32 -15.78 14.61
N LEU A 153 16.44 -15.70 15.34
CA LEU A 153 17.18 -16.89 15.79
C LEU A 153 16.32 -17.79 16.69
N LYS A 154 15.58 -17.21 17.64
CA LYS A 154 14.65 -17.95 18.53
C LYS A 154 13.54 -18.64 17.76
N ALA A 155 13.09 -18.06 16.65
CA ALA A 155 12.12 -18.66 15.74
C ALA A 155 12.73 -19.67 14.75
N GLY A 156 14.03 -19.97 14.84
CA GLY A 156 14.72 -20.89 13.93
C GLY A 156 14.99 -20.33 12.53
N LEU A 157 14.98 -19.00 12.39
CA LEU A 157 15.15 -18.29 11.13
C LEU A 157 16.57 -17.71 10.99
N SER A 158 16.97 -17.40 9.76
CA SER A 158 18.22 -16.70 9.46
C SER A 158 18.17 -15.25 9.98
N PRO A 159 19.02 -14.87 10.96
CA PRO A 159 19.06 -13.49 11.46
C PRO A 159 19.50 -12.49 10.39
N ALA A 160 20.34 -12.93 9.45
CA ALA A 160 20.79 -12.11 8.33
C ALA A 160 19.63 -11.78 7.38
N ASP A 161 18.75 -12.74 7.08
CA ASP A 161 17.60 -12.52 6.21
C ASP A 161 16.52 -11.67 6.87
N ALA A 162 16.25 -11.90 8.17
CA ALA A 162 15.31 -11.09 8.94
C ALA A 162 15.75 -9.62 9.05
N ALA A 163 17.06 -9.36 9.14
CA ALA A 163 17.61 -8.01 9.21
C ALA A 163 17.92 -7.38 7.84
N ARG A 164 17.65 -8.08 6.74
CA ARG A 164 18.02 -7.63 5.40
C ARG A 164 17.17 -6.43 4.97
N ARG A 165 17.85 -5.42 4.42
CA ARG A 165 17.21 -4.21 3.87
C ARG A 165 16.07 -4.58 2.91
N LEU A 166 15.02 -3.79 2.97
CA LEU A 166 13.82 -3.91 2.15
C LEU A 166 13.41 -2.50 1.70
N THR A 167 12.91 -2.38 0.47
CA THR A 167 12.30 -1.16 -0.04
C THR A 167 10.83 -1.41 -0.38
N PHE A 168 10.01 -0.37 -0.38
CA PHE A 168 8.63 -0.47 -0.88
C PHE A 168 8.58 -0.92 -2.34
N SER A 169 9.60 -0.60 -3.13
CA SER A 169 9.71 -1.08 -4.50
C SER A 169 9.80 -2.61 -4.55
N ASP A 170 10.58 -3.23 -3.67
CA ASP A 170 10.71 -4.68 -3.54
C ASP A 170 9.37 -5.30 -3.09
N ILE A 171 8.74 -4.74 -2.05
CA ILE A 171 7.44 -5.19 -1.53
C ILE A 171 6.40 -5.22 -2.64
N VAL A 172 6.24 -4.11 -3.36
CA VAL A 172 5.23 -3.99 -4.41
C VAL A 172 5.55 -4.90 -5.60
N SER A 173 6.84 -5.09 -5.93
CA SER A 173 7.25 -6.00 -6.99
C SER A 173 6.92 -7.46 -6.66
N ASP A 174 7.17 -7.88 -5.43
CA ASP A 174 6.83 -9.22 -4.95
C ASP A 174 5.31 -9.41 -4.86
N ALA A 175 4.59 -8.42 -4.32
CA ALA A 175 3.13 -8.44 -4.21
C ALA A 175 2.44 -8.50 -5.57
N ASP A 176 3.07 -7.98 -6.63
CA ASP A 176 2.56 -8.07 -7.98
C ASP A 176 2.44 -9.51 -8.44
N GLN A 177 3.43 -10.36 -8.10
CA GLN A 177 3.41 -11.79 -8.44
C GLN A 177 2.25 -12.52 -7.76
N GLU A 178 1.91 -12.11 -6.54
CA GLU A 178 0.80 -12.66 -5.75
C GLU A 178 -0.56 -12.01 -6.07
N SER A 179 -0.59 -10.97 -6.92
CA SER A 179 -1.80 -10.19 -7.18
C SER A 179 -2.97 -11.04 -7.71
N PRO A 180 -4.22 -10.77 -7.33
CA PRO A 180 -5.39 -11.43 -7.92
C PRO A 180 -5.68 -10.97 -9.36
N LEU A 181 -4.91 -10.01 -9.89
CA LEU A 181 -5.12 -9.46 -11.23
C LEU A 181 -4.46 -10.37 -12.28
N PRO A 182 -5.16 -10.69 -13.40
CA PRO A 182 -4.63 -11.56 -14.45
C PRO A 182 -3.30 -11.07 -15.05
N ASP A 183 -3.18 -9.75 -15.23
CA ASP A 183 -2.06 -9.15 -15.95
C ASP A 183 -0.87 -8.79 -15.04
N LYS A 184 -0.96 -8.98 -13.71
CA LYS A 184 0.11 -8.66 -12.75
C LYS A 184 0.71 -7.25 -13.00
N LYS A 185 -0.18 -6.24 -12.97
CA LYS A 185 0.13 -4.82 -13.27
C LYS A 185 0.23 -3.94 -12.03
N VAL A 186 0.28 -4.51 -10.82
CA VAL A 186 0.36 -3.75 -9.56
C VAL A 186 1.59 -2.86 -9.56
N LYS A 187 2.75 -3.39 -9.99
CA LYS A 187 3.98 -2.61 -10.02
C LYS A 187 3.93 -1.46 -11.03
N LEU A 188 3.34 -1.70 -12.20
CA LEU A 188 3.12 -0.67 -13.21
C LEU A 188 2.26 0.47 -12.65
N VAL A 189 1.11 0.15 -12.05
CA VAL A 189 0.21 1.14 -11.46
C VAL A 189 0.91 1.93 -10.36
N TRP A 190 1.67 1.25 -9.49
CA TRP A 190 2.44 1.92 -8.45
C TRP A 190 3.51 2.86 -9.01
N ASN A 191 4.18 2.50 -10.11
CA ASN A 191 5.13 3.38 -10.79
C ASN A 191 4.45 4.62 -11.39
N ILE A 192 3.28 4.45 -12.04
CA ILE A 192 2.49 5.57 -12.59
C ILE A 192 2.11 6.54 -11.47
N CYS A 193 1.57 6.02 -10.37
CA CYS A 193 1.13 6.85 -9.25
C CYS A 193 2.32 7.52 -8.53
N SER A 194 3.47 6.83 -8.44
CA SER A 194 4.70 7.41 -7.89
C SER A 194 5.27 8.52 -8.76
N GLY A 195 5.31 8.34 -10.08
CA GLY A 195 5.76 9.37 -11.00
C GLY A 195 4.86 10.62 -10.94
N MET A 196 3.54 10.44 -10.83
CA MET A 196 2.60 11.56 -10.62
C MET A 196 2.83 12.28 -9.29
N ALA A 197 3.10 11.54 -8.21
CA ALA A 197 3.37 12.14 -6.90
C ALA A 197 4.67 12.96 -6.86
N HIS A 198 5.68 12.55 -7.65
CA HIS A 198 6.98 13.22 -7.72
C HIS A 198 7.08 14.28 -8.82
N GLY A 199 6.07 14.41 -9.69
CA GLY A 199 6.09 15.36 -10.81
C GLY A 199 6.97 14.90 -11.98
N ASP A 200 7.13 13.59 -12.15
CA ASP A 200 7.94 13.03 -13.23
C ASP A 200 7.32 13.34 -14.60
N PRO A 201 8.09 13.87 -15.57
CA PRO A 201 7.57 14.23 -16.88
C PRO A 201 6.93 13.05 -17.63
N TRP A 202 7.53 11.85 -17.57
CA TRP A 202 6.99 10.69 -18.27
C TRP A 202 5.60 10.29 -17.77
N ALA A 203 5.38 10.35 -16.45
CA ALA A 203 4.10 10.00 -15.84
C ALA A 203 3.07 11.08 -16.13
N THR A 204 3.47 12.35 -16.02
CA THR A 204 2.60 13.49 -16.35
C THR A 204 2.15 13.46 -17.80
N LEU A 205 3.08 13.16 -18.72
CA LEU A 205 2.80 13.16 -20.15
C LEU A 205 2.03 11.91 -20.60
N GLY A 206 2.25 10.76 -19.96
CA GLY A 206 1.61 9.49 -20.32
C GLY A 206 0.30 9.22 -19.58
N GLY A 207 0.10 9.81 -18.40
CA GLY A 207 -1.03 9.50 -17.51
C GLY A 207 -2.14 10.55 -17.48
N ASN A 208 -1.94 11.72 -18.07
CA ASN A 208 -2.96 12.77 -18.16
C ASN A 208 -3.38 13.03 -19.60
N ARG A 209 -4.51 13.72 -19.76
CA ARG A 209 -4.92 14.22 -21.06
C ARG A 209 -4.20 15.53 -21.37
N LEU A 210 -3.48 15.54 -22.49
CA LEU A 210 -2.77 16.69 -23.00
C LEU A 210 -3.42 17.21 -24.27
N VAL A 211 -3.63 18.52 -24.35
CA VAL A 211 -4.04 19.22 -25.57
C VAL A 211 -2.94 20.20 -25.96
N GLU A 212 -2.42 20.07 -27.18
CA GLU A 212 -1.42 21.01 -27.71
C GLU A 212 -2.10 22.35 -28.01
N LEU A 213 -1.54 23.43 -27.46
CA LEU A 213 -2.00 24.79 -27.65
C LEU A 213 -1.17 25.48 -28.76
N PRO A 214 -1.78 26.36 -29.56
CA PRO A 214 -1.06 27.07 -30.61
C PRO A 214 -0.05 28.08 -30.04
N GLY A 215 0.90 28.52 -30.90
CA GLY A 215 1.81 29.62 -30.60
C GLY A 215 3.08 29.25 -29.83
N ALA A 216 3.45 27.97 -29.79
CA ALA A 216 4.72 27.55 -29.22
C ALA A 216 5.91 27.97 -30.14
N PRO A 217 7.02 28.49 -29.58
CA PRO A 217 8.26 28.72 -30.33
C PRO A 217 8.77 27.46 -31.05
N PRO A 218 9.55 27.61 -32.15
CA PRO A 218 10.18 26.46 -32.82
C PRO A 218 10.97 25.59 -31.84
N GLY A 219 10.71 24.28 -31.86
CA GLY A 219 11.34 23.31 -30.95
C GLY A 219 10.68 23.18 -29.56
N THR A 220 9.55 23.84 -29.32
CA THR A 220 8.79 23.74 -28.06
C THR A 220 7.32 23.42 -28.32
N LYS A 221 6.60 22.96 -27.27
CA LYS A 221 5.15 22.75 -27.30
C LYS A 221 4.51 23.40 -26.09
N HIS A 222 3.43 24.14 -26.29
CA HIS A 222 2.53 24.55 -25.22
C HIS A 222 1.48 23.47 -25.05
N MET A 223 1.28 22.98 -23.83
CA MET A 223 0.32 21.89 -23.57
C MET A 223 -0.62 22.32 -22.45
N GLN A 224 -1.92 22.15 -22.66
CA GLN A 224 -2.91 22.17 -21.59
C GLN A 224 -2.99 20.77 -20.99
N ASN A 225 -2.73 20.66 -19.69
CA ASN A 225 -2.82 19.41 -18.95
C ASN A 225 -4.16 19.33 -18.19
N SER A 226 -4.82 18.17 -18.22
CA SER A 226 -6.08 17.92 -17.52
C SER A 226 -6.16 16.48 -17.01
N SER A 227 -6.95 16.26 -15.95
CA SER A 227 -7.15 14.94 -15.36
C SER A 227 -7.70 13.96 -16.39
N ASP A 228 -7.18 12.73 -16.38
CA ASP A 228 -7.70 11.63 -17.18
C ASP A 228 -8.51 10.67 -16.30
N VAL A 229 -9.83 10.68 -16.48
CA VAL A 229 -10.76 9.87 -15.68
C VAL A 229 -10.63 8.38 -15.96
N GLU A 230 -10.27 7.98 -17.19
CA GLU A 230 -10.12 6.57 -17.55
C GLU A 230 -8.86 5.99 -16.93
N ASN A 231 -7.75 6.73 -16.99
CA ASN A 231 -6.53 6.35 -16.29
C ASN A 231 -6.75 6.30 -14.78
N LEU A 232 -7.44 7.30 -14.21
CA LEU A 232 -7.77 7.30 -12.79
C LEU A 232 -8.65 6.10 -12.40
N LEU A 233 -9.63 5.74 -13.22
CA LEU A 233 -10.46 4.55 -13.05
C LEU A 233 -9.60 3.28 -13.03
N PHE A 234 -8.67 3.13 -13.97
CA PHE A 234 -7.79 1.97 -14.05
C PHE A 234 -6.88 1.82 -12.82
N VAL A 235 -6.22 2.89 -12.39
CA VAL A 235 -5.31 2.83 -11.22
C VAL A 235 -6.10 2.60 -9.93
N THR A 236 -7.28 3.21 -9.79
CA THR A 236 -8.15 3.07 -8.62
C THR A 236 -8.73 1.66 -8.53
N PHE A 237 -9.14 1.08 -9.66
CA PHE A 237 -9.59 -0.31 -9.72
C PHE A 237 -8.51 -1.28 -9.22
N THR A 238 -7.26 -1.08 -9.67
CA THR A 238 -6.11 -1.89 -9.22
C THR A 238 -5.91 -1.80 -7.71
N ALA A 239 -5.96 -0.60 -7.13
CA ALA A 239 -5.88 -0.40 -5.67
C ALA A 239 -7.01 -1.09 -4.92
N ARG A 240 -8.26 -0.95 -5.38
CA ARG A 240 -9.40 -1.68 -4.82
C ARG A 240 -9.18 -3.19 -4.81
N ARG A 241 -8.76 -3.77 -5.94
CA ARG A 241 -8.57 -5.22 -6.05
C ARG A 241 -7.49 -5.73 -5.09
N MET A 242 -6.43 -4.95 -4.87
CA MET A 242 -5.42 -5.27 -3.87
C MET A 242 -5.93 -5.15 -2.43
N ILE A 243 -6.79 -4.17 -2.12
CA ILE A 243 -7.43 -4.06 -0.79
C ILE A 243 -8.34 -5.28 -0.52
N GLU A 244 -9.16 -5.66 -1.49
CA GLU A 244 -10.04 -6.84 -1.38
C GLU A 244 -9.22 -8.13 -1.17
N HIS A 245 -8.10 -8.28 -1.89
CA HIS A 245 -7.20 -9.41 -1.71
C HIS A 245 -6.48 -9.41 -0.37
N ALA A 246 -6.06 -8.23 0.12
CA ALA A 246 -5.50 -8.09 1.45
C ALA A 246 -6.49 -8.56 2.53
N PHE A 247 -7.77 -8.21 2.42
CA PHE A 247 -8.81 -8.71 3.33
C PHE A 247 -8.96 -10.23 3.25
N GLN A 248 -8.98 -10.81 2.05
CA GLN A 248 -9.05 -12.27 1.86
C GLN A 248 -7.90 -12.99 2.55
N LEU A 249 -6.67 -12.50 2.38
CA LEU A 249 -5.48 -13.07 3.03
C LEU A 249 -5.54 -12.91 4.55
N TYR A 250 -5.99 -11.75 5.04
CA TYR A 250 -6.15 -11.52 6.47
C TYR A 250 -7.15 -12.50 7.08
N ASP A 251 -8.31 -12.68 6.45
CA ASP A 251 -9.33 -13.62 6.90
C ASP A 251 -8.83 -15.07 6.86
N GLN A 252 -8.18 -15.45 5.77
CA GLN A 252 -7.61 -16.79 5.60
C GLN A 252 -6.57 -17.11 6.68
N ARG A 253 -5.69 -16.16 7.01
CA ARG A 253 -4.64 -16.37 8.03
C ARG A 253 -5.15 -16.17 9.45
N GLY A 254 -6.22 -15.40 9.63
CA GLY A 254 -6.84 -15.12 10.92
C GLY A 254 -7.90 -16.14 11.35
N ALA A 255 -8.34 -17.02 10.45
CA ALA A 255 -9.23 -18.14 10.79
C ALA A 255 -8.46 -19.33 11.40
N ALA A 256 -9.16 -20.13 12.21
CA ALA A 256 -8.62 -21.39 12.73
C ALA A 256 -8.21 -22.32 11.56
N SER A 257 -7.09 -23.05 11.74
CA SER A 257 -6.69 -24.05 10.75
C SER A 257 -7.65 -25.25 10.82
N SER A 258 -8.37 -25.54 9.73
CA SER A 258 -9.21 -26.73 9.58
C SER A 258 -8.38 -27.99 9.37
#